data_AF-A0A6M0SDU4-F1
#
_entry.id   AF-A0A6M0SDU4-F1
#
_cell.length_a   1.000
_cell.length_b   1.000
_cell.length_c   1.000
_cell.angle_alpha   90.00
_cell.angle_beta   90.00
_cell.angle_gamma   90.00
#
_symmetry.space_group_name_H-M   'P 1'
#
loop_
_entity.id
_entity.type
_entity.pdbx_description
1 polymer ?
#
loop_
_entity_poly.entity_id
_entity_poly.type
_entity_poly.pdbx_seq_one_letter_code
_entity_poly.pdbx_strand_id
1 'polypeptide(L)'
;MGRLRNEMSEALSDPVTTAKAYVQAQSVLHTDETSFPQGNRDGRNPKQTKGFLWGLVTPLVSFFQVVLSRSQKTAKELIGESYRGIVTSDRYIVPMVGLHWSNDKCVGHISNEI
;
A
#
# COMPACT_ATOMS: atom_id res chain seq x y z
N MET A 1 -13.98 -5.82 -19.38
CA MET A 1 -12.97 -4.74 -19.42
C MET A 1 -12.63 -4.41 -20.86
N GLY A 2 -12.25 -3.17 -21.16
CA GLY A 2 -11.94 -2.74 -22.54
C GLY A 2 -10.53 -3.18 -22.97
N ARG A 3 -10.36 -3.55 -24.25
CA ARG A 3 -9.11 -4.06 -24.84
C ARG A 3 -7.88 -3.20 -24.50
N LEU A 4 -7.95 -1.88 -24.71
CA LEU A 4 -6.85 -0.95 -24.42
C LEU A 4 -6.38 -0.97 -22.96
N ARG A 5 -7.31 -1.19 -22.01
CA ARG A 5 -6.95 -1.27 -20.59
C ARG A 5 -6.16 -2.53 -20.29
N ASN A 6 -6.50 -3.65 -20.93
CA ASN A 6 -5.80 -4.92 -20.74
C ASN A 6 -4.39 -4.85 -21.35
N GLU A 7 -4.26 -4.36 -22.57
CA GLU A 7 -2.95 -4.19 -23.22
C GLU A 7 -2.01 -3.28 -22.41
N MET A 8 -2.55 -2.18 -21.87
CA MET A 8 -1.78 -1.29 -20.98
C MET A 8 -1.42 -1.98 -19.66
N SER A 9 -2.34 -2.74 -19.05
CA SER A 9 -2.05 -3.48 -17.82
C SER A 9 -0.97 -4.54 -18.03
N GLU A 10 -0.97 -5.21 -19.18
CA GLU A 10 0.06 -6.18 -19.54
C GLU A 10 1.42 -5.51 -19.75
N ALA A 11 1.47 -4.42 -20.52
CA ALA A 11 2.70 -3.67 -20.77
C ALA A 11 3.33 -3.09 -19.48
N LEU A 12 2.50 -2.78 -18.47
CA LEU A 12 2.97 -2.25 -17.18
C LEU A 12 3.22 -3.32 -16.12
N SER A 13 2.92 -4.60 -16.40
CA SER A 13 3.03 -5.68 -15.41
C SER A 13 4.44 -5.82 -14.83
N ASP A 14 5.44 -5.84 -15.71
CA ASP A 14 6.85 -5.98 -15.34
C ASP A 14 7.37 -4.79 -14.52
N PRO A 15 7.27 -3.52 -14.98
CA PRO A 15 7.75 -2.39 -14.20
C PRO A 15 7.04 -2.24 -12.86
N VAL A 16 5.74 -2.56 -12.78
CA VAL A 16 5.00 -2.58 -11.50
C VAL A 16 5.55 -3.65 -10.57
N THR A 17 5.85 -4.84 -11.08
CA THR A 17 6.43 -5.94 -10.30
C THR A 17 7.82 -5.58 -9.79
N THR A 18 8.68 -4.99 -10.64
CA THR A 18 10.01 -4.50 -10.25
C THR A 18 9.93 -3.40 -9.20
N ALA A 19 9.02 -2.43 -9.37
CA ALA A 19 8.81 -1.37 -8.40
C ALA A 19 8.37 -1.91 -7.04
N LYS A 20 7.46 -2.90 -7.03
CA LYS A 20 7.03 -3.58 -5.80
C LYS A 20 8.21 -4.28 -5.11
N ALA A 21 9.01 -5.04 -5.85
CA ALA A 21 10.19 -5.70 -5.31
C ALA A 21 11.20 -4.69 -4.74
N TYR A 22 11.41 -3.56 -5.42
CA TYR A 22 12.30 -2.50 -4.97
C TYR A 22 11.87 -1.93 -3.61
N VAL A 23 10.58 -1.56 -3.45
CA VAL A 23 10.11 -0.97 -2.19
C VAL A 23 10.15 -1.97 -1.03
N GLN A 24 9.89 -3.25 -1.30
CA GLN A 24 9.97 -4.33 -0.31
C GLN A 24 11.41 -4.65 0.13
N ALA A 25 12.41 -4.27 -0.66
CA ALA A 25 13.83 -4.47 -0.34
C ALA A 25 14.46 -3.29 0.43
N GLN A 26 13.76 -2.16 0.59
CA GLN A 26 14.32 -1.01 1.30
C GLN A 26 14.40 -1.25 2.80
N SER A 27 15.32 -0.57 3.48
CA SER A 27 15.47 -0.65 4.94
C SER A 27 14.49 0.27 5.68
N VAL A 28 13.97 1.31 5.03
CA VAL A 28 13.01 2.27 5.56
C VAL A 28 11.89 2.44 4.53
N LEU A 29 10.65 2.28 4.99
CA LEU A 29 9.45 2.35 4.16
C LEU A 29 8.40 3.21 4.84
N HIS A 30 7.84 4.18 4.13
CA HIS A 30 6.71 4.96 4.61
C HIS A 30 5.42 4.45 3.97
N THR A 31 4.39 4.21 4.78
CA THR A 31 3.13 3.64 4.31
C THR A 31 1.94 4.46 4.77
N ASP A 32 0.99 4.67 3.86
CA ASP A 32 -0.31 5.29 4.13
C ASP A 32 -1.41 4.49 3.43
N GLU A 33 -2.62 4.53 3.99
CA GLU A 33 -3.82 3.99 3.34
C GLU A 33 -5.01 4.96 3.39
N THR A 34 -5.63 5.16 2.22
CA THR A 34 -6.83 5.99 2.08
C THR A 34 -7.99 5.18 1.52
N SER A 35 -9.14 5.20 2.20
CA SER A 35 -10.34 4.47 1.78
C SER A 35 -11.22 5.28 0.84
N PHE A 36 -11.90 4.62 -0.10
CA PHE A 36 -12.84 5.25 -1.01
C PHE A 36 -13.99 4.30 -1.42
N PRO A 37 -15.15 4.81 -1.84
CA PRO A 37 -16.21 3.98 -2.42
C PRO A 37 -15.72 3.33 -3.72
N GLN A 38 -15.69 2.00 -3.77
CA GLN A 38 -15.22 1.23 -4.93
C GLN A 38 -16.39 0.48 -5.58
N GLY A 39 -16.64 0.73 -6.85
CA GLY A 39 -17.65 0.01 -7.62
C GLY A 39 -17.24 -1.42 -7.98
N ASN A 40 -18.13 -2.14 -8.66
CA ASN A 40 -17.93 -3.54 -9.09
C ASN A 40 -17.88 -3.70 -10.63
N ARG A 41 -17.39 -2.69 -11.36
CA ARG A 41 -17.43 -2.69 -12.83
C ARG A 41 -16.59 -3.80 -13.48
N ASP A 42 -15.57 -4.27 -12.77
CA ASP A 42 -14.68 -5.37 -13.19
C ASP A 42 -15.12 -6.74 -12.66
N GLY A 43 -16.19 -6.81 -11.86
CA GLY A 43 -16.65 -8.03 -11.20
C GLY A 43 -15.81 -8.46 -9.99
N ARG A 44 -14.78 -7.70 -9.60
CA ARG A 44 -13.84 -8.07 -8.53
C ARG A 44 -14.25 -7.57 -7.15
N ASN A 45 -15.34 -6.80 -7.05
CA ASN A 45 -15.93 -6.31 -5.80
C ASN A 45 -17.43 -6.64 -5.68
N PRO A 46 -17.83 -7.93 -5.74
CA PRO A 46 -19.24 -8.33 -5.72
C PRO A 46 -19.97 -7.94 -4.43
N LYS A 47 -19.24 -7.82 -3.32
CA LYS A 47 -19.76 -7.41 -2.01
C LYS A 47 -19.85 -5.90 -1.83
N GLN A 48 -19.47 -5.11 -2.85
CA GLN A 48 -19.43 -3.65 -2.82
C GLN A 48 -18.73 -3.06 -1.58
N THR A 49 -17.63 -3.70 -1.16
CA THR A 49 -16.85 -3.19 -0.03
C THR A 49 -16.06 -1.95 -0.44
N LYS A 50 -15.65 -1.15 0.54
CA LYS A 50 -14.75 -0.02 0.29
C LYS A 50 -13.43 -0.50 -0.33
N GLY A 51 -12.90 0.30 -1.24
CA GLY A 51 -11.53 0.16 -1.71
C GLY A 51 -10.57 0.90 -0.77
N PHE A 52 -9.35 0.41 -0.68
CA PHE A 52 -8.26 1.05 0.04
C PHE A 52 -7.10 1.23 -0.93
N LEU A 53 -6.68 2.48 -1.14
CA LEU A 53 -5.45 2.81 -1.83
C LEU A 53 -4.32 2.79 -0.81
N TRP A 54 -3.37 1.88 -0.99
CA TRP A 54 -2.15 1.81 -0.20
C TRP A 54 -1.02 2.48 -0.96
N GLY A 55 -0.32 3.38 -0.29
CA GLY A 55 0.94 3.97 -0.77
C GLY A 55 2.12 3.40 0.01
N LEU A 56 3.15 2.95 -0.71
CA LEU A 56 4.43 2.50 -0.19
C LEU A 56 5.50 3.41 -0.78
N VAL A 57 6.06 4.29 0.05
CA VAL A 57 6.94 5.38 -0.39
C VAL A 57 8.34 5.19 0.15
N THR A 58 9.30 5.31 -0.76
CA THR A 58 10.74 5.26 -0.52
C THR A 58 11.39 6.48 -1.20
N PRO A 59 12.67 6.79 -0.98
CA PRO A 59 13.31 7.95 -1.60
C PRO A 59 13.27 7.95 -3.14
N LEU A 60 13.30 6.78 -3.79
CA LEU A 60 13.35 6.68 -5.26
C LEU A 60 12.06 6.17 -5.90
N VAL A 61 11.26 5.38 -5.18
CA VAL A 61 10.07 4.73 -5.75
C VAL A 61 8.88 4.89 -4.82
N SER A 62 7.77 5.34 -5.40
CA SER A 62 6.45 5.33 -4.78
C SER A 62 5.59 4.28 -5.47
N PHE A 63 5.15 3.28 -4.71
CA PHE A 63 4.30 2.20 -5.17
C PHE A 63 2.88 2.38 -4.63
N PHE A 64 1.88 2.18 -5.49
CA PHE A 64 0.48 2.30 -5.12
C PHE A 64 -0.28 1.03 -5.48
N GLN A 65 -1.13 0.56 -4.56
CA GLN A 65 -1.98 -0.60 -4.80
C GLN A 65 -3.37 -0.38 -4.23
N VAL A 66 -4.39 -0.65 -5.05
CA VAL A 66 -5.78 -0.73 -4.58
C VAL A 66 -6.07 -2.17 -4.16
N VAL A 67 -6.65 -2.31 -2.96
CA VAL A 67 -7.11 -3.58 -2.38
C VAL A 67 -8.47 -3.37 -1.70
N LEU A 68 -9.21 -4.45 -1.50
CA LEU A 68 -10.56 -4.41 -0.92
C LEU A 68 -10.58 -4.70 0.60
N SER A 69 -9.42 -4.70 1.26
CA SER A 69 -9.27 -5.03 2.67
C SER A 69 -8.22 -4.16 3.35
N ARG A 70 -8.49 -3.74 4.59
CA ARG A 70 -7.55 -2.98 5.45
C ARG A 70 -6.93 -3.84 6.56
N SER A 71 -6.76 -5.13 6.31
CA SER A 71 -6.30 -6.06 7.34
C SER A 71 -4.78 -6.03 7.52
N GLN A 72 -4.31 -6.47 8.70
CA GLN A 72 -2.89 -6.74 8.93
C GLN A 72 -2.31 -7.71 7.89
N LYS A 73 -3.09 -8.70 7.48
CA LYS A 73 -2.69 -9.63 6.42
C LYS A 73 -2.38 -8.89 5.12
N THR A 74 -3.28 -7.99 4.71
CA THR A 74 -3.08 -7.13 3.54
C THR A 74 -1.79 -6.31 3.64
N ALA A 75 -1.55 -5.69 4.79
CA ALA A 75 -0.34 -4.89 5.01
C ALA A 75 0.93 -5.75 4.89
N LYS A 76 0.94 -6.95 5.49
CA LYS A 76 2.06 -7.90 5.38
C LYS A 76 2.27 -8.39 3.95
N GLU A 77 1.22 -8.63 3.18
CA GLU A 77 1.32 -9.01 1.76
C GLU A 77 1.87 -7.86 0.88
N LEU A 78 1.60 -6.61 1.25
CA LEU A 78 2.10 -5.43 0.53
C LEU A 78 3.54 -5.09 0.90
N ILE A 79 3.86 -5.06 2.20
CA ILE A 79 5.19 -4.72 2.73
C ILE A 79 6.18 -5.89 2.57
N GLY A 80 5.69 -7.12 2.59
CA GLY A 80 6.49 -8.34 2.61
C GLY A 80 6.43 -9.00 4.00
N GLU A 81 6.04 -10.27 4.05
CA GLU A 81 5.84 -10.99 5.33
C GLU A 81 7.13 -11.12 6.16
N SER A 82 8.28 -11.14 5.47
CA SER A 82 9.61 -11.25 6.08
C SER A 82 10.37 -9.92 6.12
N TYR A 83 9.69 -8.78 5.97
CA TYR A 83 10.31 -7.47 6.02
C TYR A 83 10.91 -7.22 7.41
N ARG A 84 12.18 -6.77 7.46
CA ARG A 84 12.93 -6.53 8.70
C ARG A 84 13.39 -5.08 8.86
N GLY A 85 12.97 -4.20 7.96
CA GLY A 85 13.28 -2.78 8.01
C GLY A 85 12.35 -2.00 8.96
N ILE A 86 12.52 -0.68 8.94
CA ILE A 86 11.65 0.27 9.62
C ILE A 86 10.45 0.55 8.71
N VAL A 87 9.26 0.55 9.29
CA VAL A 87 8.02 0.98 8.62
C VAL A 87 7.45 2.15 9.40
N THR A 88 7.22 3.26 8.72
CA THR A 88 6.56 4.44 9.28
C THR A 88 5.15 4.54 8.72
N SER A 89 4.16 4.68 9.60
CA SER A 89 2.75 4.90 9.24
C SER A 89 2.14 5.95 10.15
N ASP A 90 1.21 6.75 9.61
CA ASP A 90 0.57 7.86 10.33
C ASP A 90 -0.52 7.40 11.31
N ARG A 91 -1.13 6.23 11.09
CA ARG A 91 -2.18 5.69 11.96
C ARG A 91 -1.62 4.66 12.94
N TYR A 92 -1.95 4.87 14.22
CA TYR A 92 -1.82 3.85 15.27
C TYR A 92 -2.65 2.62 14.88
N ILE A 93 -2.02 1.62 14.27
CA ILE A 93 -2.58 0.29 14.08
C ILE A 93 -1.91 -0.65 15.10
N VAL A 94 -2.75 -1.41 15.80
CA VAL A 94 -2.49 -2.57 16.67
C VAL A 94 -1.15 -3.29 16.38
N PRO A 95 -0.43 -3.78 17.42
CA PRO A 95 0.97 -4.18 17.29
C PRO A 95 1.13 -5.25 16.22
N MET A 96 1.72 -4.83 15.10
CA MET A 96 2.17 -5.72 14.05
C MET A 96 3.39 -6.48 14.58
N VAL A 97 3.16 -7.62 15.22
CA VAL A 97 4.23 -8.49 15.74
C VAL A 97 5.23 -8.79 14.61
N GLY A 98 6.46 -8.31 14.79
CA GLY A 98 7.62 -8.59 13.93
C GLY A 98 8.34 -7.39 13.30
N LEU A 99 7.79 -6.18 13.36
CA LEU A 99 8.42 -4.97 12.82
C LEU A 99 8.95 -4.08 13.96
N HIS A 100 10.22 -3.66 13.88
CA HIS A 100 10.77 -2.66 14.79
C HIS A 100 10.11 -1.31 14.50
N TRP A 101 9.15 -0.93 15.33
CA TRP A 101 8.41 0.32 15.22
C TRP A 101 9.20 1.47 15.85
N SER A 102 9.69 2.41 15.03
CA SER A 102 10.11 3.73 15.53
C SER A 102 8.86 4.62 15.59
N ASN A 103 8.61 5.25 16.74
CA ASN A 103 7.44 6.10 17.00
C ASN A 103 7.49 7.46 16.28
N ASP A 104 8.17 7.57 15.15
CA ASP A 104 8.35 8.83 14.46
C ASP A 104 7.10 9.14 13.63
N LYS A 105 6.20 9.93 14.22
CA LYS A 105 5.02 10.49 13.56
C LYS A 105 5.44 11.15 12.24
N CYS A 106 4.73 10.86 11.15
CA CYS A 106 4.89 11.55 9.88
C CYS A 106 4.68 13.07 10.05
N VAL A 107 5.72 13.87 9.76
CA VAL A 107 5.73 15.34 9.89
C VAL A 107 4.61 16.03 9.11
N GLY A 108 4.12 15.41 8.03
CA GLY A 108 3.04 15.96 7.18
C GLY A 108 1.66 16.06 7.83
N HIS A 109 1.38 15.30 8.90
CA HIS A 109 0.07 15.34 9.58
C HIS A 109 0.01 16.34 10.74
N ILE A 110 1.14 16.91 11.18
CA ILE A 110 1.17 17.94 12.23
C ILE A 110 0.45 19.22 11.77
N SER A 111 0.38 19.45 10.45
CA SER A 111 -0.24 20.66 9.87
C SER A 111 -1.75 20.61 9.72
N ASN A 112 -2.43 19.52 10.08
CA ASN A 112 -3.89 19.41 9.95
C ASN A 112 -4.63 19.08 11.27
N GLU A 113 -3.93 19.19 12.40
CA GLU A 113 -4.50 19.07 13.76
C GLU A 113 -4.28 20.34 14.62
N ILE A 114 -4.31 21.53 14.00
CA ILE A 114 -4.48 22.84 14.68
C ILE A 114 -5.65 23.57 14.06
#